data_AF-A0A2G2G369-F1
#
_entry.id   AF-A0A2G2G369-F1
#
_cell.length_a   1.000
_cell.length_b   1.000
_cell.length_c   1.000
_cell.angle_alpha   90.00
_cell.angle_beta   90.00
_cell.angle_gamma   90.00
#
_symmetry.space_group_name_H-M   'P 1'
#
loop_
_entity.id
_entity.type
_entity.pdbx_description
1 polymer ?
#
loop_
_entity_poly.entity_id
_entity_poly.type
_entity_poly.pdbx_seq_one_letter_code
_entity_poly.pdbx_strand_id
1 'polypeptide(L)'
;MDIHKGDLIRWRRKDYANGIQNMQRGTIQSINDHSVKIKMLNGKTVQYAKEHPQLKFLSHAWAQTGHAYQGQTIDHIIAAMPSVSGLTTQKSFYVDISRARHEITFLTDNIERVRDTLKEQTGDSLTALDIHREKEAALEIDTKTKEPIPELERERERPQPQRGR
;
A
#
# COMPACT_ATOMS: atom_id res chain seq x y z
N MET A 1 -0.88 21.85 -15.66
CA MET A 1 -2.02 20.94 -15.77
C MET A 1 -3.15 21.76 -16.31
N ASP A 2 -3.69 21.35 -17.44
CA ASP A 2 -4.84 22.00 -18.03
C ASP A 2 -6.11 21.45 -17.39
N ILE A 3 -6.99 22.35 -17.00
CA ILE A 3 -8.30 22.05 -16.41
C ILE A 3 -9.38 22.66 -17.29
N HIS A 4 -10.46 21.92 -17.46
CA HIS A 4 -11.62 22.29 -18.26
C HIS A 4 -12.90 22.09 -17.46
N LYS A 5 -13.96 22.76 -17.89
CA LYS A 5 -15.30 22.54 -17.33
C LYS A 5 -15.68 21.06 -17.45
N GLY A 6 -16.14 20.48 -16.35
CA GLY A 6 -16.52 19.06 -16.25
C GLY A 6 -15.42 18.16 -15.68
N ASP A 7 -14.17 18.63 -15.58
CA ASP A 7 -13.09 17.80 -15.06
C ASP A 7 -13.31 17.43 -13.58
N LEU A 8 -13.13 16.16 -13.26
CA LEU A 8 -12.97 15.70 -11.90
C LEU A 8 -11.57 16.02 -11.40
N ILE A 9 -11.48 16.76 -10.30
CA ILE A 9 -10.23 17.16 -9.68
C ILE A 9 -10.17 16.72 -8.22
N ARG A 10 -8.95 16.67 -7.69
CA ARG A 10 -8.68 16.53 -6.27
C ARG A 10 -7.60 17.50 -5.82
N TRP A 11 -7.70 17.90 -4.55
CA TRP A 11 -6.66 18.70 -3.90
C TRP A 11 -5.51 17.81 -3.43
N ARG A 12 -4.27 18.16 -3.78
CA ARG A 12 -3.04 17.51 -3.30
C ARG A 12 -2.48 18.12 -2.02
N ARG A 13 -3.04 19.26 -1.59
CA ARG A 13 -2.71 19.95 -0.35
C ARG A 13 -3.99 20.48 0.28
N LYS A 14 -4.01 20.56 1.61
CA LYS A 14 -5.12 21.15 2.35
C LYS A 14 -5.31 22.61 1.94
N ASP A 15 -6.56 23.05 1.86
CA ASP A 15 -6.93 24.46 1.80
C ASP A 15 -7.52 24.85 3.15
N TYR A 16 -6.73 25.48 4.01
CA TYR A 16 -7.19 25.87 5.34
C TYR A 16 -8.30 26.92 5.28
N ALA A 17 -8.23 27.86 4.33
CA ALA A 17 -9.21 28.95 4.22
C ALA A 17 -10.61 28.42 3.83
N ASN A 18 -10.66 27.39 2.97
CA ASN A 18 -11.91 26.80 2.52
C ASN A 18 -12.31 25.52 3.29
N GLY A 19 -11.50 25.09 4.27
CA GLY A 19 -11.72 23.88 5.06
C GLY A 19 -11.57 22.58 4.26
N ILE A 20 -10.77 22.60 3.18
CA ILE A 20 -10.64 21.47 2.25
C ILE A 20 -9.48 20.57 2.70
N GLN A 21 -9.76 19.28 2.82
CA GLN A 21 -8.75 18.28 3.17
C GLN A 21 -7.95 17.80 1.96
N ASN A 22 -6.79 17.22 2.21
CA ASN A 22 -6.02 16.53 1.18
C ASN A 22 -6.86 15.37 0.58
N MET A 23 -6.71 15.12 -0.72
CA MET A 23 -7.44 14.12 -1.50
C MET A 23 -8.95 14.33 -1.63
N GLN A 24 -9.50 15.41 -1.06
CA GLN A 24 -10.90 15.75 -1.28
C GLN A 24 -11.15 16.01 -2.77
N ARG A 25 -12.35 15.68 -3.24
CA ARG A 25 -12.72 15.72 -4.67
C ARG A 25 -13.74 16.79 -4.98
N GLY A 26 -13.71 17.26 -6.23
CA GLY A 26 -14.71 18.15 -6.80
C GLY A 26 -14.72 18.10 -8.32
N THR A 27 -15.65 18.84 -8.91
CA THR A 27 -15.80 18.97 -10.36
C THR A 27 -15.66 20.43 -10.75
N ILE A 28 -14.89 20.73 -11.80
CA ILE A 28 -14.80 22.08 -12.34
C ILE A 28 -16.15 22.47 -12.94
N GLN A 29 -16.82 23.46 -12.34
CA GLN A 29 -18.14 23.90 -12.77
C GLN A 29 -18.04 24.95 -13.88
N SER A 30 -17.09 25.87 -13.77
CA SER A 30 -16.85 26.92 -14.76
C SER A 30 -15.44 27.48 -14.63
N ILE A 31 -14.87 27.89 -15.75
CA ILE A 31 -13.64 28.65 -15.84
C ILE A 31 -13.97 29.90 -16.66
N ASN A 32 -13.59 31.07 -16.16
CA ASN A 32 -13.65 32.33 -16.87
C ASN A 32 -12.30 33.07 -16.73
N ASP A 33 -12.19 34.27 -17.28
CA ASP A 33 -10.93 35.02 -17.29
C ASP A 33 -10.44 35.47 -15.92
N HIS A 34 -11.32 35.50 -14.92
CA HIS A 34 -11.00 36.00 -13.58
C HIS A 34 -10.98 34.90 -12.52
N SER A 35 -11.72 33.81 -12.73
CA SER A 35 -11.94 32.80 -11.69
C SER A 35 -12.25 31.39 -12.19
N VAL A 36 -11.98 30.44 -11.31
CA VAL A 36 -12.31 29.02 -11.44
C VAL A 36 -13.29 28.67 -10.33
N LYS A 37 -14.45 28.09 -10.68
CA LYS A 37 -15.43 27.56 -9.72
C LYS A 37 -15.39 26.04 -9.70
N ILE A 38 -15.35 25.48 -8.50
CA ILE A 38 -15.25 24.04 -8.27
C ILE A 38 -16.40 23.63 -7.35
N LYS A 39 -17.23 22.70 -7.80
CA LYS A 39 -18.31 22.11 -7.01
C LYS A 39 -17.79 20.86 -6.31
N MET A 40 -17.86 20.84 -4.99
CA MET A 40 -17.45 19.71 -4.16
C MET A 40 -18.57 18.66 -4.09
N LEU A 41 -18.21 17.42 -3.77
CA LEU A 41 -19.19 16.31 -3.63
C LEU A 41 -20.25 16.56 -2.56
N ASN A 42 -19.92 17.31 -1.51
CA ASN A 42 -20.86 17.70 -0.46
C ASN A 42 -21.78 18.87 -0.86
N GLY A 43 -21.76 19.29 -2.13
CA GLY A 43 -22.56 20.40 -2.66
C GLY A 43 -21.97 21.79 -2.47
N LYS A 44 -20.92 21.97 -1.63
CA LYS A 44 -20.24 23.26 -1.46
C LYS A 44 -19.56 23.68 -2.77
N THR A 45 -19.62 24.96 -3.09
CA THR A 45 -18.87 25.53 -4.21
C THR A 45 -17.72 26.40 -3.68
N VAL A 46 -16.54 26.23 -4.25
CA VAL A 46 -15.35 27.03 -3.94
C VAL A 46 -14.94 27.78 -5.20
N GLN A 47 -14.58 29.05 -5.05
CA GLN A 47 -14.11 29.89 -6.14
C GLN A 47 -12.70 30.36 -5.84
N TYR A 48 -11.82 30.22 -6.83
CA TYR A 48 -10.47 30.76 -6.79
C TYR A 48 -10.31 31.81 -7.88
N ALA A 49 -9.54 32.86 -7.61
CA ALA A 49 -9.00 33.70 -8.69
C ALA A 49 -8.14 32.85 -9.63
N LYS A 50 -8.05 33.21 -10.91
CA LYS A 50 -7.36 32.43 -11.94
C LYS A 50 -5.87 32.24 -11.64
N GLU A 51 -5.25 33.20 -10.96
CA GLU A 51 -3.84 33.19 -10.56
C GLU A 51 -3.62 32.62 -9.15
N HIS A 52 -4.68 32.17 -8.47
CA HIS A 52 -4.60 31.76 -7.08
C HIS A 52 -3.65 30.54 -6.91
N PRO A 53 -2.68 30.58 -5.98
CA PRO A 53 -1.69 29.51 -5.82
C PRO A 53 -2.28 28.11 -5.60
N GLN A 54 -3.45 28.04 -4.96
CA GLN A 54 -4.13 26.76 -4.68
C GLN A 54 -4.46 25.97 -5.94
N LEU A 55 -4.69 26.62 -7.09
CA LEU A 55 -4.97 25.95 -8.35
C LEU A 55 -3.80 25.08 -8.81
N LYS A 56 -2.55 25.42 -8.44
CA LYS A 56 -1.35 24.61 -8.75
C LYS A 56 -1.33 23.29 -7.98
N PHE A 57 -2.06 23.20 -6.86
CA PHE A 57 -2.15 21.99 -6.04
C PHE A 57 -3.35 21.11 -6.39
N LEU A 58 -4.02 21.37 -7.51
CA LEU A 58 -5.00 20.45 -8.07
C LEU A 58 -4.33 19.33 -8.86
N SER A 59 -5.03 18.21 -9.01
CA SER A 59 -4.71 17.12 -9.93
C SER A 59 -5.99 16.49 -10.45
N HIS A 60 -5.94 15.84 -11.61
CA HIS A 60 -7.07 15.07 -12.14
C HIS A 60 -7.43 13.93 -11.18
N ALA A 61 -8.73 13.68 -11.01
CA ALA A 61 -9.27 12.66 -10.13
C ALA A 61 -10.04 11.55 -10.88
N TRP A 62 -9.84 11.46 -12.19
CA TRP A 62 -10.40 10.39 -13.04
C TRP A 62 -9.82 9.01 -12.72
N ALA A 63 -8.52 8.97 -12.42
CA ALA A 63 -7.82 7.74 -12.02
C ALA A 63 -7.00 8.01 -10.76
N GLN A 64 -6.92 7.01 -9.89
CA GLN A 64 -6.18 7.11 -8.63
C GLN A 64 -5.41 5.81 -8.39
N THR A 65 -4.29 5.92 -7.66
CA THR A 65 -3.52 4.74 -7.24
C THR A 65 -4.22 4.05 -6.07
N GLY A 66 -4.03 2.73 -5.94
CA GLY A 66 -4.53 1.90 -4.82
C GLY A 66 -4.42 2.54 -3.45
N HIS A 67 -3.23 3.05 -3.16
CA HIS A 67 -2.92 3.71 -1.90
C HIS A 67 -3.72 5.01 -1.66
N ALA A 68 -4.11 5.74 -2.71
CA ALA A 68 -4.77 7.04 -2.59
C ALA A 68 -6.24 6.96 -2.15
N TYR A 69 -6.88 5.80 -2.27
CA TYR A 69 -8.26 5.56 -1.79
C TYR A 69 -8.34 4.65 -0.57
N GLN A 70 -7.22 4.38 0.09
CA GLN A 70 -7.24 3.66 1.37
C GLN A 70 -8.09 4.45 2.39
N GLY A 71 -9.07 3.78 2.99
CA GLY A 71 -10.04 4.38 3.91
C GLY A 71 -11.33 4.87 3.25
N GLN A 72 -11.41 4.90 1.91
CA GLN A 72 -12.60 5.33 1.19
C GLN A 72 -13.39 4.11 0.69
N THR A 73 -14.72 4.16 0.84
CA THR A 73 -15.62 3.18 0.21
C THR A 73 -16.04 3.73 -1.14
N ILE A 74 -15.89 2.93 -2.20
CA ILE A 74 -16.24 3.32 -3.57
C ILE A 74 -17.28 2.34 -4.10
N ASP A 75 -18.32 2.88 -4.73
CA ASP A 75 -19.47 2.10 -5.20
C ASP A 75 -19.05 1.10 -6.29
N HIS A 76 -18.31 1.59 -7.28
CA HIS A 76 -17.79 0.83 -8.42
C HIS A 76 -16.31 1.12 -8.64
N ILE A 77 -15.48 0.09 -8.74
CA ILE A 77 -14.04 0.21 -8.99
C ILE A 77 -13.70 -0.42 -10.34
N ILE A 78 -12.90 0.28 -11.15
CA ILE A 78 -12.24 -0.30 -12.32
C ILE A 78 -10.74 -0.24 -12.03
N ALA A 79 -10.12 -1.40 -11.82
CA ALA A 79 -8.72 -1.53 -11.42
C ALA A 79 -7.89 -2.11 -12.57
N ALA A 80 -6.81 -1.43 -12.94
CA ALA A 80 -5.83 -1.98 -13.88
C ALA A 80 -4.87 -2.91 -13.14
N MET A 81 -4.80 -4.17 -13.57
CA MET A 81 -3.96 -5.21 -12.98
C MET A 81 -3.17 -5.94 -14.08
N PRO A 82 -2.03 -5.38 -14.51
CA PRO A 82 -1.16 -6.01 -15.50
C PRO A 82 -0.51 -7.27 -14.92
N SER A 83 -0.30 -8.27 -15.78
CA SER A 83 0.20 -9.60 -15.42
C SER A 83 1.65 -9.61 -14.95
N VAL A 84 2.46 -8.64 -15.41
CA VAL A 84 3.88 -8.49 -15.07
C VAL A 84 4.12 -7.11 -14.46
N SER A 85 3.84 -6.99 -13.17
CA SER A 85 4.12 -5.78 -12.40
C SER A 85 4.41 -6.15 -10.96
N GLY A 86 5.42 -5.53 -10.35
CA GLY A 86 5.67 -5.64 -8.91
C GLY A 86 4.56 -5.03 -8.05
N LEU A 87 3.56 -4.38 -8.66
CA LEU A 87 2.37 -3.88 -7.99
C LEU A 87 1.22 -4.89 -7.99
N THR A 88 1.27 -5.95 -8.80
CA THR A 88 0.25 -7.00 -8.86
C THR A 88 0.52 -8.04 -7.79
N THR A 89 -0.01 -7.79 -6.60
CA THR A 89 0.22 -8.62 -5.40
C THR A 89 -1.10 -9.01 -4.73
N GLN A 90 -1.11 -10.08 -3.92
CA GLN A 90 -2.30 -10.46 -3.15
C GLN A 90 -2.83 -9.30 -2.30
N LYS A 91 -1.93 -8.55 -1.67
CA LYS A 91 -2.27 -7.38 -0.86
C LYS A 91 -2.95 -6.29 -1.67
N SER A 92 -2.42 -5.94 -2.84
CA SER A 92 -3.05 -4.94 -3.72
C SER A 92 -4.44 -5.39 -4.20
N PHE A 93 -4.57 -6.65 -4.60
CA PHE A 93 -5.81 -7.27 -5.05
C PHE A 93 -6.86 -7.28 -3.95
N TYR A 94 -6.47 -7.66 -2.73
CA TYR A 94 -7.34 -7.64 -1.55
C TYR A 94 -7.80 -6.22 -1.20
N VAL A 95 -6.89 -5.24 -1.24
CA VAL A 95 -7.26 -3.84 -1.00
C VAL A 95 -8.29 -3.39 -2.03
N ASP A 96 -8.11 -3.66 -3.31
CA ASP A 96 -9.06 -3.23 -4.34
C ASP A 96 -10.45 -3.85 -4.13
N ILE A 97 -10.52 -5.16 -3.84
CA ILE A 97 -11.79 -5.86 -3.56
C ILE A 97 -12.47 -5.30 -2.31
N SER A 98 -11.73 -5.15 -1.20
CA SER A 98 -12.30 -4.72 0.08
C SER A 98 -12.83 -3.29 0.10
N ARG A 99 -12.52 -2.48 -0.93
CA ARG A 99 -12.97 -1.08 -1.06
C ARG A 99 -14.18 -0.92 -1.96
N ALA A 100 -14.47 -1.89 -2.82
CA ALA A 100 -15.64 -1.90 -3.68
C ALA A 100 -16.90 -2.27 -2.88
N ARG A 101 -17.91 -1.40 -2.89
CA ARG A 101 -19.16 -1.66 -2.18
C ARG A 101 -20.12 -2.54 -2.97
N HIS A 102 -20.17 -2.35 -4.29
CA HIS A 102 -21.11 -3.05 -5.16
C HIS A 102 -20.41 -3.88 -6.21
N GLU A 103 -19.41 -3.30 -6.90
CA GLU A 103 -18.79 -3.95 -8.04
C GLU A 103 -17.33 -3.55 -8.21
N ILE A 104 -16.54 -4.51 -8.69
CA ILE A 104 -15.18 -4.28 -9.14
C ILE A 104 -14.94 -4.98 -10.49
N THR A 105 -14.31 -4.27 -11.42
CA THR A 105 -13.83 -4.81 -12.70
C THR A 105 -12.31 -4.71 -12.76
N PHE A 106 -11.63 -5.83 -12.96
CA PHE A 106 -10.19 -5.85 -13.19
C PHE A 106 -9.90 -5.86 -14.69
N LEU A 107 -9.09 -4.89 -15.14
CA LEU A 107 -8.55 -4.83 -16.49
C LEU A 107 -7.16 -5.43 -16.51
N THR A 108 -6.99 -6.53 -17.23
CA THR A 108 -5.73 -7.27 -17.32
C THR A 108 -5.42 -7.64 -18.77
N ASP A 109 -4.12 -7.76 -19.06
CA ASP A 109 -3.58 -8.26 -20.32
C ASP A 109 -3.61 -9.80 -20.40
N ASN A 110 -3.46 -10.52 -19.29
CA ASN A 110 -3.53 -11.98 -19.24
C ASN A 110 -3.98 -12.48 -17.86
N ILE A 111 -5.21 -13.02 -17.80
CA ILE A 111 -5.84 -13.48 -16.56
C ILE A 111 -5.15 -14.71 -15.94
N GLU A 112 -4.61 -15.62 -16.75
CA GLU A 112 -3.91 -16.81 -16.24
C GLU A 112 -2.62 -16.40 -15.56
N ARG A 113 -1.87 -15.51 -16.19
CA ARG A 113 -0.62 -15.01 -15.64
C ARG A 113 -0.83 -14.14 -14.41
N VAL A 114 -1.86 -13.30 -14.37
CA VAL A 114 -2.23 -12.58 -13.12
C VAL A 114 -2.52 -13.57 -11.99
N ARG A 115 -3.26 -14.65 -12.26
CA ARG A 115 -3.58 -15.65 -11.25
C ARG A 115 -2.32 -16.28 -10.68
N ASP A 116 -1.34 -16.60 -11.52
CA ASP A 116 -0.09 -17.22 -11.07
C ASP A 116 0.80 -16.21 -10.32
N THR A 117 0.93 -14.97 -10.83
CA THR A 117 1.61 -13.88 -10.12
C THR A 117 1.00 -13.65 -8.73
N LEU A 118 -0.34 -13.65 -8.61
CA LEU A 118 -1.02 -13.48 -7.33
C LEU A 118 -0.75 -14.66 -6.37
N LYS A 119 -0.56 -15.89 -6.84
CA LYS A 119 -0.20 -17.01 -5.94
C LYS A 119 1.20 -16.84 -5.35
N GLU A 120 2.12 -16.30 -6.14
CA GLU A 120 3.54 -16.17 -5.78
C GLU A 120 3.84 -14.90 -4.98
N GLN A 121 3.15 -13.79 -5.26
CA GLN A 121 3.46 -12.47 -4.71
C GLN A 121 2.47 -12.05 -3.62
N THR A 122 2.80 -12.30 -2.35
CA THR A 122 1.97 -11.87 -1.21
C THR A 122 1.87 -10.34 -1.12
N GLY A 123 2.96 -9.63 -1.45
CA GLY A 123 3.08 -8.18 -1.29
C GLY A 123 3.50 -7.75 0.11
N ASP A 124 4.05 -8.68 0.90
CA ASP A 124 4.67 -8.37 2.18
C ASP A 124 6.06 -7.76 1.98
N SER A 125 6.40 -6.81 2.84
CA SER A 125 7.75 -6.24 2.89
C SER A 125 8.41 -6.73 4.16
N LEU A 126 9.46 -7.54 4.02
CA LEU A 126 10.30 -7.96 5.13
C LEU A 126 10.86 -6.73 5.86
N THR A 127 10.53 -6.59 7.13
CA THR A 127 11.10 -5.53 7.97
C THR A 127 12.36 -6.04 8.67
N ALA A 128 13.23 -5.13 9.11
CA ALA A 128 14.40 -5.49 9.90
C ALA A 128 14.05 -6.24 11.19
N LEU A 129 12.86 -5.98 11.74
CA LEU A 129 12.34 -6.66 12.93
C LEU A 129 11.94 -8.11 12.62
N ASP A 130 11.34 -8.36 11.45
CA ASP A 130 10.95 -9.71 11.03
C ASP A 130 12.19 -10.58 10.84
N ILE A 131 13.23 -10.04 10.19
CA ILE A 131 14.53 -10.71 10.00
C ILE A 131 15.19 -11.02 11.34
N HIS A 132 15.11 -10.10 12.32
CA HIS A 132 15.65 -10.33 13.66
C HIS A 132 14.91 -11.47 14.38
N ARG A 133 13.58 -11.47 14.33
CA ARG A 133 12.75 -12.50 14.95
C ARG A 133 12.96 -13.88 14.33
N GLU A 134 13.11 -13.96 13.01
CA GLU A 134 13.44 -15.23 12.33
C GLU A 134 14.81 -15.75 12.75
N LYS A 135 15.81 -14.88 12.90
CA LYS A 135 17.14 -15.26 13.42
C LYS A 135 17.08 -15.76 14.85
N GLU A 136 16.35 -15.09 15.73
CA GLU A 136 16.17 -15.51 17.12
C GLU A 136 15.44 -16.86 17.21
N ALA A 137 14.36 -17.04 16.45
CA ALA A 137 13.65 -18.30 16.38
C ALA A 137 14.55 -19.45 15.85
N ALA A 138 15.36 -19.19 14.82
CA ALA A 138 16.31 -20.16 14.30
C ALA A 138 17.41 -20.54 15.32
N LEU A 139 17.88 -19.58 16.12
CA LEU A 139 18.86 -19.81 17.19
C LEU A 139 18.26 -20.60 18.36
N GLU A 140 17.01 -20.35 18.72
CA GLU A 140 16.28 -21.13 19.75
C GLU A 140 16.04 -22.58 19.32
N ILE A 141 15.82 -22.83 18.04
CA ILE A 141 15.66 -24.19 17.50
C ILE A 141 17.00 -24.92 17.50
N ASP A 142 18.11 -24.28 17.09
CA ASP A 142 19.46 -24.89 17.13
C ASP A 142 19.90 -25.24 18.56
N THR A 143 19.60 -24.39 19.53
CA THR A 143 19.94 -24.64 20.94
C THR A 143 19.10 -25.73 21.59
N LYS A 144 17.86 -25.95 21.15
CA LYS A 144 17.03 -27.10 21.61
C LYS A 144 17.38 -28.42 20.93
N THR A 145 17.94 -28.39 19.72
CA THR A 145 18.28 -29.59 18.95
C THR A 145 19.65 -30.17 19.32
N LYS A 146 20.51 -29.37 19.96
CA LYS A 146 21.74 -29.86 20.61
C LYS A 146 21.40 -30.37 22.02
N GLU A 147 21.05 -31.64 22.16
CA GLU A 147 20.96 -32.27 23.48
C GLU A 147 22.31 -32.14 24.23
N PRO A 148 22.31 -31.89 25.55
CA PRO A 148 23.54 -31.91 26.31
C PRO A 148 24.10 -33.33 26.30
N ILE A 149 25.38 -33.47 25.92
CA ILE A 149 26.11 -34.74 26.02
C ILE A 149 25.90 -35.29 27.44
N PRO A 150 25.34 -36.51 27.61
CA PRO A 150 25.09 -37.08 28.92
C PRO A 150 26.38 -37.11 29.75
N GLU A 151 26.28 -36.70 31.02
CA GLU A 151 27.42 -36.54 31.94
C GLU A 151 28.30 -37.80 32.09
N LEU A 152 27.75 -38.97 31.72
CA LEU A 152 28.43 -40.26 31.62
C LEU A 152 29.60 -40.31 30.61
N GLU A 153 29.59 -39.47 29.56
CA GLU A 153 30.72 -39.40 28.62
C GLU A 153 31.86 -38.51 29.12
N ARG A 154 31.57 -37.49 29.95
CA ARG A 154 32.62 -36.64 30.57
C ARG A 154 33.46 -37.36 31.60
N GLU A 155 32.92 -38.38 32.27
CA GLU A 155 33.69 -39.19 33.22
C GLU A 155 34.63 -40.19 32.54
N ARG A 156 34.33 -40.61 31.30
CA ARG A 156 35.17 -41.52 30.51
C ARG A 156 36.45 -40.86 29.97
N GLU A 157 36.47 -39.54 29.86
CA GLU A 157 37.65 -38.78 29.42
C GLU A 157 38.57 -38.32 30.56
N ARG A 158 38.27 -38.64 31.83
CA ARG A 158 39.21 -38.37 32.92
C ARG A 158 40.40 -39.34 32.80
N PRO A 159 41.64 -38.86 32.55
CA PRO A 159 42.79 -39.74 32.47
C PRO A 159 43.01 -40.41 33.84
N GLN A 160 43.04 -41.74 33.86
CA GLN A 160 43.31 -42.48 35.09
C GLN A 160 44.77 -42.28 35.53
N PRO A 161 45.06 -42.13 36.83
CA PRO A 161 46.42 -41.93 37.32
C PRO A 161 47.23 -43.21 37.11
N GLN A 162 48.35 -43.07 36.40
CA GLN A 162 49.31 -44.16 36.19
C GLN A 162 49.87 -44.61 37.55
N ARG A 163 49.58 -45.86 37.95
CA ARG A 163 50.25 -46.50 39.10
C ARG A 163 51.58 -47.08 38.64
N GLY A 164 52.65 -46.55 39.21
CA GLY A 164 54.04 -46.96 38.97
C GLY A 164 54.37 -48.37 39.44
N ARG A 165 55.50 -48.86 38.93
CA ARG A 165 56.29 -49.95 39.50
C ARG A 165 57.54 -49.37 40.15
#